data_AF-A0A0V0QZ47-F1
#
_entry.id   AF-A0A0V0QZ47-F1
#
_cell.length_a   1.000
_cell.length_b   1.000
_cell.length_c   1.000
_cell.angle_alpha   90.00
_cell.angle_beta   90.00
_cell.angle_gamma   90.00
#
_symmetry.space_group_name_H-M   'P 1'
#
loop_
_entity.id
_entity.type
_entity.pdbx_description
1 polymer ?
#
loop_
_entity_poly.entity_id
_entity_poly.type
_entity_poly.pdbx_seq_one_letter_code
_entity_poly.pdbx_strand_id
1 'polypeptide(L)'
;MIAYAGGEVGNTTEQPLKSGASWMTILTGNWANYHKVVSNQNGPSKTSKTIFNYIKKQKPHSKLSYIYHWAQFQTLVRNDLNYIDYHKKLDKGKQESYIYDLFLQSYQDDMIIPDFTFIQFDNIDHVGHSEGLSQNYNDQVFETDKIIGKILENIEEIKAQNQNLEFLIFIVTDHGRDKKGKAHGNYIIQQKTEKQSFIGTLQPELLNDEFHKVIQAPISDYDNIYSYPSIANLVPTILDFLNIEKGQNFNGISMIGKLGLQKLMKIDNKYYWAKIYNPNEGQKISIYGDGKLIDTIENTVSQWPDSNFQQDLIKQYTKITFVYNQQQVTYYNKNYSIPFYYFYLNNIDFNDTYFLIFFYGLMISILFNVFVCFALSVKKIIIKMFVKKKSKIPKIKDDIKSENDQSQQIYQQMIDISIK
;
A
#
# COMPACT_ATOMS: atom_id res chain seq x y z
N MET A 1 -15.77 -4.30 -9.07
CA MET A 1 -14.50 -4.51 -9.80
C MET A 1 -13.46 -5.02 -8.83
N ILE A 2 -12.57 -5.94 -9.24
CA ILE A 2 -11.38 -6.28 -8.44
C ILE A 2 -10.52 -5.02 -8.30
N ALA A 3 -9.93 -4.82 -7.14
CA ALA A 3 -8.98 -3.75 -6.87
C ALA A 3 -7.75 -4.33 -6.16
N TYR A 4 -6.75 -3.50 -5.89
CA TYR A 4 -5.57 -3.92 -5.13
C TYR A 4 -5.23 -2.99 -3.96
N ALA A 5 -4.64 -3.62 -2.94
CA ALA A 5 -4.10 -3.01 -1.73
C ALA A 5 -2.60 -3.32 -1.56
N GLY A 6 -1.96 -2.67 -0.59
CA GLY A 6 -0.57 -2.93 -0.19
C GLY A 6 0.49 -2.31 -1.11
N GLY A 7 0.10 -1.48 -2.08
CA GLY A 7 1.02 -0.79 -2.99
C GLY A 7 1.93 -1.73 -3.79
N GLU A 8 2.95 -1.15 -4.43
CA GLU A 8 3.88 -1.86 -5.30
C GLU A 8 5.01 -2.48 -4.47
N VAL A 9 5.18 -3.80 -4.53
CA VAL A 9 6.24 -4.50 -3.79
C VAL A 9 7.62 -4.08 -4.25
N GLY A 10 8.56 -3.94 -3.30
CA GLY A 10 9.94 -3.50 -3.57
C GLY A 10 10.08 -1.99 -3.81
N ASN A 11 8.98 -1.24 -3.73
CA ASN A 11 8.93 0.18 -4.04
C ASN A 11 8.51 1.03 -2.85
N THR A 12 8.64 2.34 -3.01
CA THR A 12 8.29 3.31 -1.97
C THR A 12 6.81 3.32 -1.61
N THR A 13 5.93 2.76 -2.44
CA THR A 13 4.49 2.65 -2.16
C THR A 13 4.12 1.35 -1.46
N GLU A 14 5.06 0.40 -1.30
CA GLU A 14 4.81 -0.85 -0.61
C GLU A 14 4.27 -0.60 0.80
N GLN A 15 3.20 -1.32 1.13
CA GLN A 15 2.49 -1.19 2.38
C GLN A 15 2.11 -2.57 2.93
N PRO A 16 2.21 -2.78 4.26
CA PRO A 16 1.68 -3.99 4.88
C PRO A 16 0.18 -4.16 4.62
N LEU A 17 -0.25 -5.38 4.32
CA LEU A 17 -1.66 -5.74 4.14
C LEU A 17 -2.34 -5.92 5.49
N LYS A 18 -2.38 -4.83 6.26
CA LYS A 18 -2.99 -4.70 7.58
C LYS A 18 -4.11 -3.67 7.52
N SER A 19 -5.20 -3.92 8.23
CA SER A 19 -6.40 -3.08 8.18
C SER A 19 -6.12 -1.62 8.48
N GLY A 20 -5.36 -1.30 9.52
CA GLY A 20 -5.01 0.09 9.86
C GLY A 20 -4.29 0.81 8.72
N ALA A 21 -3.39 0.12 8.02
CA ALA A 21 -2.67 0.69 6.89
C ALA A 21 -3.60 0.89 5.68
N SER A 22 -4.35 -0.14 5.30
CA SER A 22 -5.26 -0.10 4.15
C SER A 22 -6.40 0.90 4.32
N TRP A 23 -7.05 0.96 5.49
CA TRP A 23 -8.09 1.95 5.76
C TRP A 23 -7.54 3.38 5.74
N MET A 24 -6.31 3.58 6.23
CA MET A 24 -5.69 4.90 6.10
C MET A 24 -5.37 5.24 4.65
N THR A 25 -5.03 4.26 3.80
CA THR A 25 -4.93 4.50 2.36
C THR A 25 -6.26 4.92 1.75
N ILE A 26 -7.35 4.23 2.09
CA ILE A 26 -8.70 4.55 1.63
C ILE A 26 -9.11 5.96 2.09
N LEU A 27 -8.74 6.37 3.31
CA LEU A 27 -9.10 7.67 3.87
C LEU A 27 -8.22 8.82 3.37
N THR A 28 -7.05 8.54 2.79
CA THR A 28 -6.08 9.58 2.38
C THR A 28 -5.75 9.61 0.89
N GLY A 29 -6.12 8.57 0.13
CA GLY A 29 -5.72 8.38 -1.26
C GLY A 29 -4.21 8.21 -1.46
N ASN A 30 -3.50 7.82 -0.41
CA ASN A 30 -2.05 7.72 -0.37
C ASN A 30 -1.61 6.47 0.39
N TRP A 31 -0.45 5.91 0.07
CA TRP A 31 0.09 4.72 0.76
C TRP A 31 0.84 5.09 2.04
N ALA A 32 1.33 4.08 2.77
CA ALA A 32 1.97 4.23 4.07
C ALA A 32 3.23 5.11 4.04
N ASN A 33 3.87 5.28 2.90
CA ASN A 33 4.95 6.24 2.73
C ASN A 33 4.52 7.70 2.94
N TYR A 34 3.23 8.02 2.80
CA TYR A 34 2.65 9.31 3.15
C TYR A 34 2.07 9.31 4.57
N HIS A 35 1.09 8.44 4.83
CA HIS A 35 0.33 8.51 6.10
C HIS A 35 1.04 7.89 7.30
N LYS A 36 2.08 7.07 7.07
CA LYS A 36 2.91 6.40 8.09
C LYS A 36 2.18 5.35 8.95
N VAL A 37 0.98 4.93 8.56
CA VAL A 37 0.26 3.83 9.22
C VAL A 37 0.68 2.52 8.57
N VAL A 38 1.26 1.61 9.35
CA VAL A 38 1.84 0.34 8.88
C VAL A 38 1.40 -0.86 9.71
N SER A 39 0.60 -0.63 10.75
CA SER A 39 0.14 -1.63 11.71
C SER A 39 -1.25 -1.27 12.20
N ASN A 40 -1.88 -2.19 12.91
CA ASN A 40 -3.19 -1.96 13.53
C ASN A 40 -3.10 -1.19 14.85
N GLN A 41 -1.88 -0.91 15.32
CA GLN A 41 -1.62 -0.31 16.64
C GLN A 41 -1.13 1.13 16.54
N ASN A 42 -0.73 1.61 15.36
CA ASN A 42 -0.15 2.94 15.19
C ASN A 42 -1.12 3.91 14.50
N GLY A 43 -1.05 5.18 14.88
CA GLY A 43 -1.81 6.26 14.23
C GLY A 43 -0.98 7.00 13.16
N PRO A 44 -1.63 7.90 12.41
CA PRO A 44 -1.00 8.61 11.31
C PRO A 44 0.04 9.62 11.77
N SER A 45 0.92 10.01 10.85
CA SER A 45 1.80 11.17 11.03
C SER A 45 0.99 12.46 11.16
N LYS A 46 1.54 13.49 11.84
CA LYS A 46 0.87 14.79 12.03
C LYS A 46 0.53 15.51 10.72
N THR A 47 1.23 15.20 9.64
CA THR A 47 1.05 15.83 8.32
C THR A 47 0.08 15.09 7.42
N SER A 48 -0.37 13.90 7.82
CA SER A 48 -1.34 13.13 7.06
C SER A 48 -2.71 13.78 7.14
N LYS A 49 -3.33 13.98 5.99
CA LYS A 49 -4.67 14.54 5.83
C LYS A 49 -5.59 13.48 5.25
N THR A 50 -6.69 13.22 5.94
CA THR A 50 -7.78 12.40 5.43
C THR A 50 -8.72 13.23 4.56
N ILE A 51 -9.64 12.56 3.87
CA ILE A 51 -10.72 13.19 3.10
C ILE A 51 -11.52 14.23 3.92
N PHE A 52 -11.73 13.99 5.22
CA PHE A 52 -12.42 14.93 6.11
C PHE A 52 -11.75 16.30 6.16
N ASN A 53 -10.41 16.32 6.18
CA ASN A 53 -9.63 17.55 6.15
C ASN A 53 -9.84 18.31 4.84
N TYR A 54 -9.73 17.62 3.71
CA TYR A 54 -9.88 18.24 2.39
C TYR A 54 -11.27 18.84 2.21
N ILE A 55 -12.33 18.10 2.59
CA ILE A 55 -13.70 18.58 2.51
C ILE A 55 -13.89 19.80 3.41
N LYS A 56 -13.63 19.67 4.72
CA LYS A 56 -13.93 20.74 5.66
C LYS A 56 -13.09 22.01 5.44
N LYS A 57 -11.88 21.90 4.90
CA LYS A 57 -11.04 23.08 4.59
C LYS A 57 -11.58 23.93 3.46
N GLN A 58 -12.24 23.33 2.47
CA GLN A 58 -12.76 24.05 1.31
C GLN A 58 -14.27 24.28 1.38
N LYS A 59 -14.98 23.44 2.13
CA LYS A 59 -16.41 23.55 2.43
C LYS A 59 -16.62 23.53 3.96
N PRO A 60 -16.32 24.62 4.69
CA PRO A 60 -16.40 24.63 6.17
C PRO A 60 -17.78 24.31 6.75
N HIS A 61 -18.85 24.51 5.97
CA HIS A 61 -20.23 24.23 6.37
C HIS A 61 -20.71 22.82 6.02
N SER A 62 -19.90 22.00 5.33
CA SER A 62 -20.29 20.63 5.00
C SER A 62 -20.50 19.81 6.28
N LYS A 63 -21.52 18.97 6.35
CA LYS A 63 -21.68 18.01 7.46
C LYS A 63 -21.00 16.69 7.13
N LEU A 64 -20.12 16.21 8.01
CA LEU A 64 -19.32 15.00 7.80
C LEU A 64 -19.60 13.96 8.87
N SER A 65 -19.86 12.72 8.44
CA SER A 65 -20.25 11.59 9.29
C SER A 65 -19.24 10.45 9.21
N TYR A 66 -18.92 9.85 10.36
CA TYR A 66 -17.96 8.77 10.51
C TYR A 66 -18.47 7.74 11.50
N ILE A 67 -18.91 6.60 11.00
CA ILE A 67 -19.49 5.50 11.78
C ILE A 67 -18.57 4.29 11.64
N TYR A 68 -18.18 3.69 12.75
CA TYR A 68 -17.23 2.59 12.73
C TYR A 68 -17.51 1.59 13.84
N HIS A 69 -17.21 0.31 13.58
CA HIS A 69 -17.29 -0.74 14.57
C HIS A 69 -15.93 -0.93 15.26
N TRP A 70 -14.86 -1.01 14.48
CA TRP A 70 -13.51 -1.26 14.98
C TRP A 70 -12.92 -0.04 15.70
N ALA A 71 -12.55 -0.19 16.98
CA ALA A 71 -12.18 0.92 17.86
C ALA A 71 -11.01 1.78 17.33
N GLN A 72 -10.10 1.15 16.58
CA GLN A 72 -8.88 1.76 16.05
C GLN A 72 -9.17 2.86 15.01
N PHE A 73 -10.37 2.88 14.41
CA PHE A 73 -10.80 3.97 13.50
C PHE A 73 -10.68 5.35 14.17
N GLN A 74 -10.95 5.47 15.48
CA GLN A 74 -10.73 6.71 16.23
C GLN A 74 -9.26 7.19 16.15
N THR A 75 -8.31 6.27 16.21
CA THR A 75 -6.88 6.56 16.13
C THR A 75 -6.47 6.95 14.71
N LEU A 76 -7.08 6.35 13.68
CA LEU A 76 -6.76 6.63 12.27
C LEU A 76 -7.09 8.06 11.87
N VAL A 77 -8.21 8.61 12.35
CA VAL A 77 -8.64 9.98 12.01
C VAL A 77 -8.30 11.01 13.09
N ARG A 78 -7.49 10.66 14.11
CA ARG A 78 -7.24 11.50 15.30
C ARG A 78 -6.80 12.95 15.00
N ASN A 79 -6.10 13.18 13.90
CA ASN A 79 -5.64 14.50 13.49
C ASN A 79 -6.76 15.38 12.90
N ASP A 80 -7.82 14.74 12.42
CA ASP A 80 -8.91 15.35 11.66
C ASP A 80 -10.28 15.21 12.38
N LEU A 81 -10.32 14.69 13.62
CA LEU A 81 -11.54 14.50 14.41
C LEU A 81 -12.36 15.79 14.55
N ASN A 82 -11.68 16.94 14.66
CA ASN A 82 -12.33 18.25 14.77
C ASN A 82 -13.04 18.69 13.48
N TYR A 83 -12.84 17.99 12.36
CA TYR A 83 -13.56 18.22 11.11
C TYR A 83 -14.77 17.30 10.97
N ILE A 84 -14.99 16.34 11.87
CA ILE A 84 -16.07 15.36 11.77
C ILE A 84 -17.18 15.77 12.74
N ASP A 85 -18.36 16.10 12.20
CA ASP A 85 -19.48 16.60 13.00
C ASP A 85 -20.19 15.47 13.74
N TYR A 86 -20.31 14.30 13.09
CA TYR A 86 -20.90 13.11 13.68
C TYR A 86 -19.90 11.94 13.63
N HIS A 87 -19.28 11.60 14.76
CA HIS A 87 -18.40 10.44 14.86
C HIS A 87 -18.91 9.45 15.92
N LYS A 88 -19.24 8.22 15.51
CA LYS A 88 -19.79 7.21 16.41
C LYS A 88 -19.13 5.85 16.21
N LYS A 89 -18.67 5.30 17.33
CA LYS A 89 -18.28 3.91 17.43
C LYS A 89 -19.51 3.07 17.78
N LEU A 90 -19.65 1.89 17.19
CA LEU A 90 -20.60 0.89 17.67
C LEU A 90 -20.29 0.50 19.12
N ASP A 91 -21.29 0.62 20.00
CA ASP A 91 -21.13 0.30 21.42
C ASP A 91 -20.84 -1.18 21.64
N LYS A 92 -19.99 -1.47 22.64
CA LYS A 92 -19.61 -2.84 22.99
C LYS A 92 -20.86 -3.67 23.31
N GLY A 93 -20.98 -4.83 22.66
CA GLY A 93 -22.08 -5.76 22.87
C GLY A 93 -23.35 -5.46 22.05
N LYS A 94 -23.37 -4.37 21.28
CA LYS A 94 -24.40 -4.17 20.25
C LYS A 94 -24.12 -5.05 19.04
N GLN A 95 -25.18 -5.50 18.39
CA GLN A 95 -25.07 -6.15 17.09
C GLN A 95 -24.69 -5.12 16.02
N GLU A 96 -23.97 -5.58 14.99
CA GLU A 96 -23.52 -4.71 13.89
C GLU A 96 -24.69 -4.10 13.10
N SER A 97 -25.88 -4.70 13.15
CA SER A 97 -27.12 -4.13 12.59
C SER A 97 -27.46 -2.74 13.14
N TYR A 98 -26.99 -2.39 14.34
CA TYR A 98 -27.18 -1.06 14.94
C TYR A 98 -26.39 0.05 14.23
N ILE A 99 -25.47 -0.29 13.32
CA ILE A 99 -24.84 0.69 12.42
C ILE A 99 -25.89 1.42 11.58
N TYR A 100 -26.98 0.75 11.19
CA TYR A 100 -28.08 1.39 10.47
C TYR A 100 -28.73 2.49 11.32
N ASP A 101 -28.97 2.24 12.61
CA ASP A 101 -29.53 3.24 13.51
C ASP A 101 -28.58 4.44 13.70
N LEU A 102 -27.26 4.19 13.79
CA LEU A 102 -26.25 5.25 13.83
C LEU A 102 -26.22 6.07 12.53
N PHE A 103 -26.45 5.43 11.38
CA PHE A 103 -26.58 6.12 10.09
C PHE A 103 -27.81 7.04 10.06
N LEU A 104 -28.98 6.56 10.50
CA LEU A 104 -30.20 7.38 10.61
C LEU A 104 -29.99 8.59 11.53
N GLN A 105 -29.45 8.37 12.73
CA GLN A 105 -29.14 9.44 13.69
C GLN A 105 -28.20 10.50 13.10
N SER A 106 -27.25 10.10 12.24
CA SER A 106 -26.27 11.01 11.67
C SER A 106 -26.86 12.17 10.87
N TYR A 107 -28.10 12.03 10.37
CA TYR A 107 -28.78 13.09 9.65
C TYR A 107 -30.12 13.51 10.26
N GLN A 108 -30.82 12.62 10.99
CA GLN A 108 -32.13 12.91 11.56
C GLN A 108 -32.06 13.83 12.78
N ASP A 109 -31.05 13.67 13.64
CA ASP A 109 -30.96 14.42 14.91
C ASP A 109 -30.88 15.94 14.67
N ASP A 110 -30.17 16.37 13.62
CA ASP A 110 -30.04 17.77 13.24
C ASP A 110 -30.88 18.14 12.00
N MET A 111 -31.61 17.19 11.42
CA MET A 111 -32.29 17.34 10.11
C MET A 111 -31.37 17.84 8.98
N ILE A 112 -30.11 17.40 8.97
CA ILE A 112 -29.09 17.78 7.97
C ILE A 112 -28.47 16.51 7.39
N ILE A 113 -28.58 16.32 6.08
CA ILE A 113 -27.95 15.22 5.32
C ILE A 113 -26.45 15.50 5.22
N PRO A 114 -25.56 14.60 5.67
CA PRO A 114 -24.12 14.76 5.52
C PRO A 114 -23.67 14.79 4.05
N ASP A 115 -22.76 15.72 3.71
CA ASP A 115 -22.09 15.79 2.42
C ASP A 115 -21.11 14.63 2.19
N PHE A 116 -20.63 14.01 3.28
CA PHE A 116 -19.81 12.82 3.23
C PHE A 116 -20.04 11.94 4.46
N THR A 117 -20.33 10.66 4.22
CA THR A 117 -20.52 9.65 5.25
C THR A 117 -19.58 8.49 4.98
N PHE A 118 -18.80 8.11 5.99
CA PHE A 118 -17.98 6.91 5.96
C PHE A 118 -18.49 5.92 7.01
N ILE A 119 -18.71 4.67 6.61
CA ILE A 119 -19.26 3.60 7.47
C ILE A 119 -18.33 2.38 7.39
N GLN A 120 -17.92 1.84 8.54
CA GLN A 120 -17.14 0.61 8.61
C GLN A 120 -17.84 -0.51 9.40
N PHE A 121 -17.81 -1.70 8.80
CA PHE A 121 -18.23 -2.99 9.35
C PHE A 121 -17.02 -3.85 9.70
N ASP A 122 -17.10 -4.65 10.77
CA ASP A 122 -15.98 -5.42 11.37
C ASP A 122 -16.28 -6.91 11.53
N ASN A 123 -17.56 -7.33 11.60
CA ASN A 123 -17.86 -8.73 11.91
C ASN A 123 -17.35 -9.70 10.85
N ILE A 124 -17.35 -9.33 9.57
CA ILE A 124 -16.77 -10.15 8.50
C ILE A 124 -15.29 -10.44 8.80
N ASP A 125 -14.56 -9.45 9.33
CA ASP A 125 -13.15 -9.61 9.68
C ASP A 125 -12.97 -10.56 10.88
N HIS A 126 -13.78 -10.38 11.92
CA HIS A 126 -13.79 -11.24 13.10
C HIS A 126 -14.08 -12.71 12.76
N VAL A 127 -15.12 -12.98 11.96
CA VAL A 127 -15.46 -14.33 11.53
C VAL A 127 -14.38 -14.92 10.61
N GLY A 128 -13.80 -14.10 9.73
CA GLY A 128 -12.67 -14.52 8.91
C GLY A 128 -11.48 -14.98 9.75
N HIS A 129 -11.14 -14.25 10.82
CA HIS A 129 -10.06 -14.64 11.73
C HIS A 129 -10.35 -15.94 12.50
N SER A 130 -11.57 -16.13 13.00
CA SER A 130 -11.92 -17.34 13.76
C SER A 130 -12.03 -18.57 12.85
N GLU A 131 -12.68 -18.42 11.70
CA GLU A 131 -13.21 -19.54 10.94
C GLU A 131 -12.71 -19.64 9.50
N GLY A 132 -12.04 -18.62 8.98
CA GLY A 132 -11.56 -18.59 7.58
C GLY A 132 -12.69 -18.29 6.60
N LEU A 133 -12.54 -18.69 5.34
CA LEU A 133 -13.59 -18.55 4.31
C LEU A 133 -14.65 -19.67 4.47
N SER A 134 -15.25 -19.78 5.65
CA SER A 134 -16.26 -20.79 6.00
C SER A 134 -17.67 -20.39 5.54
N GLN A 135 -18.67 -21.26 5.77
CA GLN A 135 -20.07 -20.89 5.57
C GLN A 135 -20.47 -19.72 6.47
N ASN A 136 -20.03 -19.71 7.73
CA ASN A 136 -20.31 -18.59 8.65
C ASN A 136 -19.70 -17.27 8.16
N TYR A 137 -18.55 -17.31 7.49
CA TYR A 137 -18.00 -16.12 6.83
C TYR A 137 -18.94 -15.61 5.74
N ASN A 138 -19.44 -16.50 4.87
CA ASN A 138 -20.41 -16.13 3.83
C ASN A 138 -21.71 -15.60 4.43
N ASP A 139 -22.22 -16.24 5.49
CA ASP A 139 -23.42 -15.80 6.21
C ASP A 139 -23.20 -14.39 6.79
N GLN A 140 -22.02 -14.11 7.35
CA GLN A 140 -21.70 -12.78 7.85
C GLN A 140 -21.58 -11.73 6.73
N VAL A 141 -21.11 -12.11 5.54
CA VAL A 141 -21.16 -11.24 4.35
C VAL A 141 -22.62 -10.93 3.99
N PHE A 142 -23.51 -11.93 3.97
CA PHE A 142 -24.94 -11.72 3.70
C PHE A 142 -25.63 -10.86 4.76
N GLU A 143 -25.31 -11.03 6.04
CA GLU A 143 -25.87 -10.18 7.10
C GLU A 143 -25.40 -8.72 6.98
N THR A 144 -24.14 -8.51 6.61
CA THR A 144 -23.61 -7.15 6.36
C THR A 144 -24.27 -6.53 5.13
N ASP A 145 -24.46 -7.30 4.06
CA ASP A 145 -25.15 -6.88 2.84
C ASP A 145 -26.59 -6.42 3.11
N LYS A 146 -27.33 -7.13 3.98
CA LYS A 146 -28.68 -6.69 4.41
C LYS A 146 -28.67 -5.33 5.10
N ILE A 147 -27.63 -5.03 5.90
CA ILE A 147 -27.50 -3.72 6.56
C ILE A 147 -27.21 -2.63 5.52
N ILE A 148 -26.32 -2.91 4.56
CA ILE A 148 -26.04 -2.01 3.44
C ILE A 148 -27.32 -1.76 2.62
N GLY A 149 -28.10 -2.80 2.32
CA GLY A 149 -29.38 -2.68 1.61
C GLY A 149 -30.32 -1.66 2.26
N LYS A 150 -30.49 -1.70 3.59
CA LYS A 150 -31.30 -0.71 4.32
C LYS A 150 -30.77 0.71 4.21
N ILE A 151 -29.44 0.88 4.26
CA ILE A 151 -28.81 2.20 4.07
C ILE A 151 -29.12 2.73 2.67
N LEU A 152 -29.00 1.87 1.64
CA LEU A 152 -29.27 2.24 0.26
C LEU A 152 -30.74 2.57 0.01
N GLU A 153 -31.67 1.77 0.54
CA GLU A 153 -33.12 2.05 0.50
C GLU A 153 -33.42 3.44 1.07
N ASN A 154 -32.82 3.77 2.22
CA ASN A 154 -33.02 5.08 2.84
C ASN A 154 -32.36 6.23 2.06
N ILE A 155 -31.22 6.01 1.40
CA ILE A 155 -30.64 7.00 0.47
C ILE A 155 -31.56 7.25 -0.72
N GLU A 156 -32.19 6.22 -1.27
CA GLU A 156 -33.18 6.39 -2.36
C GLU A 156 -34.41 7.17 -1.88
N GLU A 157 -34.89 6.95 -0.65
CA GLU A 157 -35.95 7.77 -0.06
C GLU A 157 -35.55 9.25 0.07
N ILE A 158 -34.32 9.52 0.56
CA ILE A 158 -33.77 10.88 0.65
C ILE A 158 -33.72 11.53 -0.73
N LYS A 159 -33.25 10.81 -1.73
CA LYS A 159 -33.14 11.29 -3.12
C LYS A 159 -34.52 11.56 -3.73
N ALA A 160 -35.51 10.71 -3.45
CA ALA A 160 -36.89 10.92 -3.90
C ALA A 160 -37.52 12.19 -3.31
N GLN A 161 -37.14 12.55 -2.09
CA GLN A 161 -37.61 13.77 -1.40
C GLN A 161 -36.82 15.03 -1.81
N ASN A 162 -35.60 14.88 -2.32
CA ASN A 162 -34.74 15.98 -2.72
C ASN A 162 -33.97 15.68 -4.01
N GLN A 163 -34.59 16.02 -5.14
CA GLN A 163 -34.07 15.74 -6.48
C GLN A 163 -32.78 16.50 -6.83
N ASN A 164 -32.36 17.48 -6.01
CA ASN A 164 -31.12 18.22 -6.22
C ASN A 164 -29.90 17.52 -5.62
N LEU A 165 -30.09 16.39 -4.93
CA LEU A 165 -28.99 15.62 -4.34
C LEU A 165 -28.44 14.61 -5.35
N GLU A 166 -27.12 14.67 -5.53
CA GLU A 166 -26.36 13.67 -6.25
C GLU A 166 -25.55 12.83 -5.27
N PHE A 167 -25.57 11.52 -5.45
CA PHE A 167 -24.85 10.57 -4.59
C PHE A 167 -23.79 9.84 -5.40
N LEU A 168 -22.59 9.72 -4.84
CA LEU A 168 -21.56 8.80 -5.27
C LEU A 168 -21.28 7.82 -4.13
N ILE A 169 -21.61 6.55 -4.35
CA ILE A 169 -21.53 5.50 -3.33
C ILE A 169 -20.45 4.51 -3.73
N PHE A 170 -19.53 4.22 -2.80
CA PHE A 170 -18.54 3.15 -2.93
C PHE A 170 -18.70 2.11 -1.83
N ILE A 171 -18.60 0.84 -2.20
CA ILE A 171 -18.44 -0.30 -1.28
C ILE A 171 -17.06 -0.87 -1.53
N VAL A 172 -16.22 -0.93 -0.49
CA VAL A 172 -14.82 -1.29 -0.65
C VAL A 172 -14.34 -2.24 0.44
N THR A 173 -13.35 -3.07 0.12
CA THR A 173 -12.59 -3.83 1.12
C THR A 173 -11.19 -3.24 1.27
N ASP A 174 -10.63 -3.30 2.47
CA ASP A 174 -9.32 -2.76 2.79
C ASP A 174 -8.18 -3.62 2.22
N HIS A 175 -8.31 -4.93 2.31
CA HIS A 175 -7.41 -5.92 1.70
C HIS A 175 -8.10 -7.29 1.66
N GLY A 176 -7.37 -8.31 1.21
CA GLY A 176 -7.83 -9.69 1.21
C GLY A 176 -7.18 -10.51 2.32
N ARG A 177 -7.22 -11.83 2.20
CA ARG A 177 -6.75 -12.76 3.23
C ARG A 177 -5.77 -13.78 2.67
N ASP A 178 -5.06 -14.47 3.55
CA ASP A 178 -4.20 -15.59 3.18
C ASP A 178 -5.02 -16.73 2.54
N LYS A 179 -4.33 -17.73 1.97
CA LYS A 179 -4.97 -18.87 1.31
C LYS A 179 -5.94 -19.65 2.21
N LYS A 180 -5.78 -19.56 3.55
CA LYS A 180 -6.68 -20.21 4.52
C LYS A 180 -7.85 -19.32 4.93
N GLY A 181 -7.84 -18.05 4.56
CA GLY A 181 -8.82 -17.05 4.95
C GLY A 181 -8.72 -16.60 6.41
N LYS A 182 -7.70 -17.00 7.16
CA LYS A 182 -7.64 -16.76 8.62
C LYS A 182 -6.66 -15.66 9.00
N ALA A 183 -5.65 -15.44 8.18
CA ALA A 183 -4.61 -14.46 8.45
C ALA A 183 -4.54 -13.43 7.33
N HIS A 184 -3.84 -12.35 7.62
CA HIS A 184 -3.46 -11.31 6.67
C HIS A 184 -2.22 -10.55 7.16
N GLY A 185 -1.58 -9.85 6.24
CA GLY A 185 -0.42 -9.01 6.48
C GLY A 185 0.78 -9.81 6.97
N ASN A 186 1.04 -10.96 6.34
CA ASN A 186 2.29 -11.68 6.57
C ASN A 186 3.48 -10.74 6.28
N TYR A 187 4.38 -10.64 7.25
CA TYR A 187 5.48 -9.66 7.21
C TYR A 187 6.66 -10.07 6.32
N ILE A 188 6.69 -11.31 5.82
CA ILE A 188 7.83 -11.81 5.05
C ILE A 188 7.49 -11.89 3.56
N ILE A 189 6.30 -12.38 3.22
CA ILE A 189 5.86 -12.55 1.83
C ILE A 189 4.39 -12.14 1.73
N GLN A 190 4.12 -11.11 0.94
CA GLN A 190 2.75 -10.76 0.57
C GLN A 190 2.20 -11.80 -0.42
N GLN A 191 0.94 -12.22 -0.25
CA GLN A 191 0.26 -13.10 -1.20
C GLN A 191 -0.71 -12.32 -2.10
N LYS A 192 -0.94 -12.81 -3.32
CA LYS A 192 -1.96 -12.26 -4.23
C LYS A 192 -3.33 -12.11 -3.55
N THR A 193 -3.77 -13.14 -2.83
CA THR A 193 -5.07 -13.17 -2.16
C THR A 193 -5.17 -12.11 -1.06
N GLU A 194 -4.05 -11.75 -0.43
CA GLU A 194 -4.00 -10.66 0.55
C GLU A 194 -4.02 -9.28 -0.14
N LYS A 195 -3.37 -9.14 -1.31
CA LYS A 195 -3.36 -7.88 -2.08
C LYS A 195 -4.69 -7.58 -2.73
N GLN A 196 -5.53 -8.60 -2.97
CA GLN A 196 -6.82 -8.43 -3.61
C GLN A 196 -7.77 -7.63 -2.72
N SER A 197 -8.34 -6.56 -3.28
CA SER A 197 -9.41 -5.77 -2.70
C SER A 197 -10.58 -5.74 -3.68
N PHE A 198 -11.67 -5.10 -3.29
CA PHE A 198 -12.85 -4.88 -4.10
C PHE A 198 -13.25 -3.41 -4.05
N ILE A 199 -13.68 -2.88 -5.20
CA ILE A 199 -14.38 -1.58 -5.29
C ILE A 199 -15.66 -1.81 -6.10
N GLY A 200 -16.80 -1.59 -5.45
CA GLY A 200 -18.14 -1.53 -6.05
C GLY A 200 -18.70 -0.11 -5.97
N THR A 201 -19.54 0.26 -6.93
CA THR A 201 -20.26 1.54 -6.91
C THR A 201 -21.65 1.38 -7.51
N LEU A 202 -22.57 2.25 -7.10
CA LEU A 202 -23.90 2.38 -7.70
C LEU A 202 -23.97 3.41 -8.83
N GLN A 203 -22.89 4.17 -9.06
CA GLN A 203 -22.80 5.15 -10.14
C GLN A 203 -21.63 4.82 -11.10
N PRO A 204 -21.59 3.60 -11.67
CA PRO A 204 -20.50 3.19 -12.56
C PRO A 204 -20.38 4.09 -13.80
N GLU A 205 -21.48 4.69 -14.27
CA GLU A 205 -21.52 5.60 -15.42
C GLU A 205 -20.76 6.91 -15.21
N LEU A 206 -20.56 7.34 -13.95
CA LEU A 206 -19.73 8.51 -13.63
C LEU A 206 -18.23 8.22 -13.78
N LEU A 207 -17.85 6.93 -13.77
CA LEU A 207 -16.46 6.52 -13.72
C LEU A 207 -15.89 6.32 -15.13
N ASN A 208 -14.60 6.64 -15.27
CA ASN A 208 -13.82 6.52 -16.49
C ASN A 208 -13.17 5.13 -16.63
N ASP A 209 -12.41 4.95 -17.71
CA ASP A 209 -11.75 3.68 -18.03
C ASP A 209 -10.72 3.20 -16.99
N GLU A 210 -10.26 4.04 -16.05
CA GLU A 210 -9.46 3.54 -14.93
C GLU A 210 -10.27 2.53 -14.11
N PHE A 211 -11.56 2.79 -13.90
CA PHE A 211 -12.43 1.85 -13.22
C PHE A 211 -12.90 0.72 -14.14
N HIS A 212 -13.28 1.00 -15.38
CA HIS A 212 -13.95 0.03 -16.26
C HIS A 212 -13.02 -0.93 -16.99
N LYS A 213 -11.77 -0.55 -17.25
CA LYS A 213 -10.86 -1.34 -18.09
C LYS A 213 -9.68 -1.87 -17.29
N VAL A 214 -9.51 -3.19 -17.34
CA VAL A 214 -8.28 -3.84 -16.87
C VAL A 214 -7.23 -3.68 -17.97
N ILE A 215 -6.16 -2.94 -17.67
CA ILE A 215 -5.07 -2.67 -18.62
C ILE A 215 -3.78 -3.23 -18.07
N GLN A 216 -2.93 -3.77 -18.94
CA GLN A 216 -1.67 -4.37 -18.53
C GLN A 216 -0.76 -3.34 -17.84
N ALA A 217 -0.48 -3.56 -16.56
CA ALA A 217 0.52 -2.79 -15.84
C ALA A 217 1.95 -3.14 -16.29
N PRO A 218 2.92 -2.22 -16.14
CA PRO A 218 4.33 -2.49 -16.41
C PRO A 218 4.91 -3.69 -15.67
N ILE A 219 4.40 -3.97 -14.47
CA ILE A 219 4.76 -5.13 -13.64
C ILE A 219 3.56 -6.10 -13.60
N SER A 220 3.81 -7.37 -13.86
CA SER A 220 2.81 -8.44 -13.94
C SER A 220 2.70 -9.33 -12.69
N ASP A 221 3.38 -8.95 -11.60
CA ASP A 221 3.39 -9.69 -10.34
C ASP A 221 1.99 -9.98 -9.80
N TYR A 222 1.88 -11.06 -9.01
CA TYR A 222 0.64 -11.49 -8.36
C TYR A 222 -0.51 -11.70 -9.34
N ASP A 223 -0.22 -12.32 -10.49
CA ASP A 223 -1.14 -12.54 -11.61
C ASP A 223 -1.80 -11.24 -12.09
N ASN A 224 -0.98 -10.23 -12.38
CA ASN A 224 -1.42 -8.93 -12.90
C ASN A 224 -2.36 -8.16 -11.96
N ILE A 225 -2.20 -8.27 -10.64
CA ILE A 225 -3.07 -7.56 -9.69
C ILE A 225 -2.99 -6.02 -9.86
N TYR A 226 -1.84 -5.51 -10.32
CA TYR A 226 -1.63 -4.09 -10.58
C TYR A 226 -2.33 -3.57 -11.84
N SER A 227 -2.89 -4.46 -12.67
CA SER A 227 -3.73 -4.07 -13.82
C SER A 227 -5.11 -3.54 -13.41
N TYR A 228 -5.48 -3.71 -12.13
CA TYR A 228 -6.74 -3.24 -11.55
C TYR A 228 -6.60 -1.87 -10.87
N PRO A 229 -7.69 -1.15 -10.58
CA PRO A 229 -7.66 0.06 -9.76
C PRO A 229 -7.05 -0.20 -8.38
N SER A 230 -6.41 0.83 -7.81
CA SER A 230 -5.93 0.77 -6.43
C SER A 230 -6.96 1.33 -5.45
N ILE A 231 -6.94 0.87 -4.20
CA ILE A 231 -7.74 1.49 -3.12
C ILE A 231 -7.38 2.97 -2.86
N ALA A 232 -6.18 3.40 -3.28
CA ALA A 232 -5.76 4.80 -3.19
C ALA A 232 -6.51 5.72 -4.17
N ASN A 233 -7.21 5.18 -5.16
CA ASN A 233 -7.97 5.96 -6.15
C ASN A 233 -9.26 6.58 -5.57
N LEU A 234 -9.74 6.12 -4.41
CA LEU A 234 -11.04 6.53 -3.87
C LEU A 234 -11.09 8.02 -3.49
N VAL A 235 -10.17 8.49 -2.66
CA VAL A 235 -10.16 9.92 -2.24
C VAL A 235 -10.05 10.88 -3.42
N PRO A 236 -9.08 10.76 -4.34
CA PRO A 236 -9.03 11.70 -5.47
C PRO A 236 -10.31 11.66 -6.33
N THR A 237 -10.97 10.50 -6.43
CA THR A 237 -12.26 10.37 -7.11
C THR A 237 -13.38 11.12 -6.38
N ILE A 238 -13.51 10.92 -5.06
CA ILE A 238 -14.55 11.57 -4.26
C ILE A 238 -14.34 13.09 -4.19
N LEU A 239 -13.08 13.54 -4.09
CA LEU A 239 -12.77 14.97 -4.11
C LEU A 239 -13.16 15.62 -5.45
N ASP A 240 -12.96 14.93 -6.58
CA ASP A 240 -13.41 15.43 -7.89
C ASP A 240 -14.93 15.47 -8.00
N PHE A 241 -15.62 14.44 -7.54
CA PHE A 241 -17.09 14.44 -7.48
C PHE A 241 -17.63 15.62 -6.67
N LEU A 242 -16.98 15.93 -5.54
CA LEU A 242 -17.35 17.06 -4.68
C LEU A 242 -16.83 18.41 -5.19
N ASN A 243 -16.12 18.49 -6.33
CA ASN A 243 -15.46 19.69 -6.83
C ASN A 243 -14.51 20.33 -5.80
N ILE A 244 -13.71 19.51 -5.14
CA ILE A 244 -12.72 19.93 -4.14
C ILE A 244 -11.32 19.85 -4.75
N GLU A 245 -10.55 20.94 -4.62
CA GLU A 245 -9.18 20.96 -5.11
C GLU A 245 -8.30 20.00 -4.31
N LYS A 246 -7.70 19.05 -5.02
CA LYS A 246 -6.84 18.02 -4.42
C LYS A 246 -5.48 18.57 -3.95
N GLY A 247 -5.03 19.71 -4.48
CA GLY A 247 -3.64 20.16 -4.33
C GLY A 247 -2.69 19.20 -5.05
N GLN A 248 -1.41 19.12 -4.65
CA GLN A 248 -0.47 18.07 -5.06
C GLN A 248 -0.45 16.94 -4.03
N ASN A 249 0.13 15.76 -4.34
CA ASN A 249 0.44 14.67 -3.38
C ASN A 249 -0.57 13.51 -3.23
N PHE A 250 -1.11 12.97 -4.33
CA PHE A 250 -1.86 11.70 -4.27
C PHE A 250 -1.08 10.57 -4.94
N ASN A 251 -1.14 9.37 -4.35
CA ASN A 251 -0.65 8.16 -5.01
C ASN A 251 -1.71 7.55 -5.94
N GLY A 252 -2.99 7.73 -5.62
CA GLY A 252 -4.09 7.33 -6.51
C GLY A 252 -4.44 8.38 -7.55
N ILE A 253 -5.12 7.94 -8.60
CA ILE A 253 -5.74 8.79 -9.63
C ILE A 253 -7.25 8.83 -9.49
N SER A 254 -7.88 9.86 -10.03
CA SER A 254 -9.33 9.98 -10.02
C SER A 254 -9.94 9.10 -11.10
N MET A 255 -10.96 8.35 -10.71
CA MET A 255 -11.77 7.55 -11.61
C MET A 255 -12.90 8.36 -12.25
N ILE A 256 -12.98 9.68 -12.03
CA ILE A 256 -13.97 10.56 -12.69
C ILE A 256 -13.25 11.47 -13.69
N GLY A 257 -13.94 11.83 -14.77
CA GLY A 257 -13.44 12.76 -15.78
C GLY A 257 -12.35 12.16 -16.67
N LYS A 258 -11.45 13.00 -17.18
CA LYS A 258 -10.39 12.58 -18.13
C LYS A 258 -9.40 11.64 -17.47
N LEU A 259 -8.91 10.64 -18.20
CA LEU A 259 -7.92 9.68 -17.70
C LEU A 259 -6.60 10.35 -17.33
N GLY A 260 -6.14 10.05 -16.11
CA GLY A 260 -4.77 10.32 -15.67
C GLY A 260 -3.76 9.32 -16.22
N LEU A 261 -2.53 9.38 -15.71
CA LEU A 261 -1.48 8.43 -16.08
C LEU A 261 -1.75 7.09 -15.39
N GLN A 262 -2.25 6.13 -16.14
CA GLN A 262 -2.71 4.86 -15.59
C GLN A 262 -1.56 3.90 -15.32
N LYS A 263 -1.64 3.21 -14.18
CA LYS A 263 -0.66 2.18 -13.73
C LYS A 263 0.77 2.69 -13.79
N LEU A 264 0.97 3.96 -13.41
CA LEU A 264 2.30 4.49 -13.14
C LEU A 264 2.92 3.62 -12.03
N MET A 265 4.17 3.22 -12.21
CA MET A 265 4.94 2.36 -11.30
C MET A 265 6.41 2.75 -11.35
N LYS A 266 7.16 2.50 -10.27
CA LYS A 266 8.61 2.71 -10.24
C LYS A 266 9.35 1.37 -10.39
N ILE A 267 10.37 1.30 -11.24
CA ILE A 267 11.22 0.10 -11.46
C ILE A 267 12.66 0.58 -11.67
N ASP A 268 13.61 0.12 -10.84
CA ASP A 268 15.05 0.38 -10.97
C ASP A 268 15.43 1.85 -11.26
N ASN A 269 14.78 2.79 -10.56
CA ASN A 269 14.92 4.27 -10.69
C ASN A 269 14.27 4.92 -11.92
N LYS A 270 13.52 4.18 -12.71
CA LYS A 270 12.65 4.69 -13.75
C LYS A 270 11.19 4.55 -13.35
N TYR A 271 10.36 5.34 -13.98
CA TYR A 271 8.92 5.31 -13.87
C TYR A 271 8.36 4.78 -15.18
N TYR A 272 7.42 3.86 -15.08
CA TYR A 272 6.75 3.21 -16.21
C TYR A 272 5.25 3.34 -16.02
N TRP A 273 4.49 3.41 -17.09
CA TRP A 273 3.02 3.42 -17.03
C TRP A 273 2.42 2.60 -18.16
N ALA A 274 1.14 2.25 -18.02
CA ALA A 274 0.44 1.54 -19.06
C ALA A 274 0.43 2.37 -20.35
N LYS A 275 0.70 1.70 -21.48
CA LYS A 275 0.69 2.37 -22.78
C LYS A 275 -0.71 2.94 -23.05
N ILE A 276 -0.77 4.25 -23.26
CA ILE A 276 -2.04 4.92 -23.58
C ILE A 276 -2.41 4.51 -25.01
N TYR A 277 -3.45 3.69 -25.17
CA TYR A 277 -3.85 3.14 -26.49
C TYR A 277 -4.54 4.15 -27.41
N ASN A 278 -4.72 5.39 -26.96
CA ASN A 278 -5.26 6.48 -27.76
C ASN A 278 -4.55 7.80 -27.39
N PRO A 279 -3.24 7.94 -27.66
CA PRO A 279 -2.56 9.20 -27.43
C PRO A 279 -3.09 10.17 -28.48
N ASN A 280 -3.96 11.11 -28.10
CA ASN A 280 -4.15 12.29 -28.93
C ASN A 280 -2.75 12.92 -29.09
N GLU A 281 -2.20 12.91 -30.30
CA GLU A 281 -0.87 13.46 -30.58
C GLU A 281 -0.81 14.91 -30.08
N GLY A 282 0.23 15.24 -29.31
CA GLY A 282 0.49 16.59 -28.80
C GLY A 282 0.03 16.89 -27.37
N GLN A 283 -0.60 15.95 -26.65
CA GLN A 283 -0.77 16.11 -25.20
C GLN A 283 0.52 15.76 -24.46
N LYS A 284 0.87 16.56 -23.45
CA LYS A 284 2.13 16.40 -22.71
C LYS A 284 1.90 15.94 -21.27
N ILE A 285 2.84 15.15 -20.79
CA ILE A 285 2.98 14.77 -19.38
C ILE A 285 3.97 15.76 -18.76
N SER A 286 3.52 16.51 -17.76
CA SER A 286 4.37 17.44 -17.01
C SER A 286 4.92 16.74 -15.77
N ILE A 287 6.22 16.88 -15.53
CA ILE A 287 6.90 16.20 -14.43
C ILE A 287 7.51 17.24 -13.50
N TYR A 288 7.19 17.14 -12.22
CA TYR A 288 7.60 18.09 -11.20
C TYR A 288 8.47 17.40 -10.14
N GLY A 289 9.60 18.00 -9.80
CA GLY A 289 10.43 17.64 -8.65
C GLY A 289 10.22 18.64 -7.52
N ASP A 290 9.73 18.18 -6.37
CA ASP A 290 9.40 19.04 -5.22
C ASP A 290 8.52 20.27 -5.59
N GLY A 291 7.62 20.10 -6.56
CA GLY A 291 6.71 21.15 -7.05
C GLY A 291 7.30 22.06 -8.13
N LYS A 292 8.58 21.94 -8.46
CA LYS A 292 9.21 22.65 -9.60
C LYS A 292 9.07 21.82 -10.87
N LEU A 293 8.66 22.42 -11.99
CA LEU A 293 8.65 21.73 -13.29
C LEU A 293 10.09 21.37 -13.68
N ILE A 294 10.34 20.08 -13.94
CA ILE A 294 11.67 19.56 -14.27
C ILE A 294 11.72 18.94 -15.66
N ASP A 295 10.58 18.49 -16.19
CA ASP A 295 10.49 17.93 -17.52
C ASP A 295 9.07 18.03 -18.09
N THR A 296 8.96 17.91 -19.41
CA THR A 296 7.69 17.82 -20.13
C THR A 296 7.88 16.91 -21.33
N ILE A 297 7.21 15.76 -21.31
CA ILE A 297 7.36 14.71 -22.33
C ILE A 297 6.05 14.46 -23.05
N GLU A 298 6.13 13.92 -24.27
CA GLU A 298 4.94 13.57 -25.05
C GLU A 298 4.20 12.38 -24.43
N ASN A 299 2.87 12.36 -24.50
CA ASN A 299 2.04 11.27 -23.97
C ASN A 299 2.19 9.94 -24.72
N THR A 300 2.95 9.93 -25.82
CA THR A 300 3.28 8.73 -26.60
C THR A 300 4.35 7.87 -25.95
N VAL A 301 5.11 8.42 -24.99
CA VAL A 301 6.09 7.65 -24.21
C VAL A 301 5.42 6.87 -23.08
N SER A 302 6.06 5.81 -22.62
CA SER A 302 5.56 4.91 -21.56
C SER A 302 6.51 4.76 -20.37
N GLN A 303 7.58 5.56 -20.36
CA GLN A 303 8.58 5.56 -19.32
C GLN A 303 9.24 6.94 -19.16
N TRP A 304 9.82 7.18 -17.99
CA TRP A 304 10.68 8.33 -17.72
C TRP A 304 11.57 8.06 -16.49
N PRO A 305 12.83 8.52 -16.44
CA PRO A 305 13.54 9.29 -17.47
C PRO A 305 14.26 8.42 -18.50
N ASP A 306 14.59 9.02 -19.64
CA ASP A 306 15.27 8.35 -20.76
C ASP A 306 16.80 8.48 -20.72
N SER A 307 17.35 9.42 -19.93
CA SER A 307 18.81 9.61 -19.79
C SER A 307 19.32 9.34 -18.37
N ASN A 308 20.58 8.91 -18.26
CA ASN A 308 21.25 8.71 -16.96
C ASN A 308 21.39 10.02 -16.17
N PHE A 309 21.58 11.16 -16.86
CA PHE A 309 21.64 12.48 -16.21
C PHE A 309 20.34 12.82 -15.49
N GLN A 310 19.19 12.58 -16.14
CA GLN A 310 17.88 12.77 -15.50
C GLN A 310 17.66 11.80 -14.34
N GLN A 311 18.20 10.57 -14.39
CA GLN A 311 18.12 9.64 -13.25
C GLN A 311 18.86 10.18 -12.02
N ASP A 312 20.03 10.78 -12.22
CA ASP A 312 20.76 11.42 -11.11
C ASP A 312 20.04 12.67 -10.60
N LEU A 313 19.39 13.43 -11.50
CA LEU A 313 18.56 14.58 -11.13
C LEU A 313 17.39 14.16 -10.21
N ILE A 314 16.76 13.01 -10.44
CA ILE A 314 15.64 12.51 -9.63
C ILE A 314 16.04 12.31 -8.17
N LYS A 315 17.29 11.88 -7.91
CA LYS A 315 17.80 11.61 -6.56
C LYS A 315 17.84 12.86 -5.68
N GLN A 316 17.85 14.06 -6.28
CA GLN A 316 17.90 15.31 -5.52
C GLN A 316 16.53 15.75 -4.97
N TYR A 317 15.43 15.24 -5.55
CA TYR A 317 14.08 15.62 -5.17
C TYR A 317 13.51 14.69 -4.11
N THR A 318 12.74 15.25 -3.17
CA THR A 318 12.07 14.45 -2.14
C THR A 318 10.84 13.73 -2.67
N LYS A 319 10.17 14.33 -3.67
CA LYS A 319 9.05 13.75 -4.39
C LYS A 319 9.07 14.12 -5.87
N ILE A 320 8.55 13.22 -6.70
CA ILE A 320 8.29 13.43 -8.12
C ILE A 320 6.79 13.36 -8.34
N THR A 321 6.22 14.33 -9.05
CA THR A 321 4.80 14.37 -9.41
C THR A 321 4.65 14.37 -10.92
N PHE A 322 3.89 13.40 -11.44
CA PHE A 322 3.48 13.34 -12.84
C PHE A 322 2.11 13.96 -12.96
N VAL A 323 1.91 14.84 -13.94
CA VAL A 323 0.63 15.48 -14.22
C VAL A 323 0.25 15.22 -15.68
N TYR A 324 -0.93 14.63 -15.88
CA TYR A 324 -1.51 14.36 -17.20
C TYR A 324 -3.03 14.54 -17.11
N ASN A 325 -3.62 15.28 -18.07
CA ASN A 325 -5.05 15.62 -18.07
C ASN A 325 -5.57 16.19 -16.74
N GLN A 326 -4.79 17.07 -16.10
CA GLN A 326 -5.08 17.67 -14.78
C GLN A 326 -5.17 16.67 -13.62
N GLN A 327 -4.95 15.39 -13.90
CA GLN A 327 -4.75 14.37 -12.89
C GLN A 327 -3.26 14.28 -12.54
N GLN A 328 -2.98 13.80 -11.34
CA GLN A 328 -1.63 13.75 -10.82
C GLN A 328 -1.36 12.46 -10.07
N VAL A 329 -0.10 12.02 -10.10
CA VAL A 329 0.41 10.93 -9.28
C VAL A 329 1.76 11.33 -8.71
N THR A 330 1.92 11.19 -7.41
CA THR A 330 3.13 11.59 -6.68
C THR A 330 3.86 10.36 -6.14
N TYR A 331 5.17 10.29 -6.35
CA TYR A 331 6.07 9.32 -5.72
C TYR A 331 7.03 10.04 -4.79
N TYR A 332 7.26 9.48 -3.61
CA TYR A 332 8.21 10.01 -2.64
C TYR A 332 9.54 9.27 -2.76
N ASN A 333 10.60 9.98 -3.13
CA ASN A 333 11.94 9.41 -3.38
C ASN A 333 12.76 9.22 -2.10
N LYS A 334 12.54 10.05 -1.07
CA LYS A 334 13.23 9.85 0.19
C LYS A 334 12.78 8.52 0.80
N ASN A 335 13.76 7.69 1.18
CA ASN A 335 13.62 6.47 1.97
C ASN A 335 12.91 6.79 3.30
N TYR A 336 11.60 6.98 3.24
CA TYR A 336 10.70 6.63 4.31
C TYR A 336 10.11 5.24 4.06
N SER A 337 10.68 4.47 3.13
CA SER A 337 10.90 3.07 3.43
C SER A 337 11.62 3.06 4.77
N ILE A 338 10.84 2.97 5.85
CA ILE A 338 11.22 2.05 6.89
C ILE A 338 11.31 0.77 6.09
N PRO A 339 12.52 0.24 5.79
CA PRO A 339 12.60 -1.04 5.11
C PRO A 339 11.61 -1.95 5.82
N PHE A 340 10.85 -2.75 5.09
CA PHE A 340 9.95 -3.73 5.71
C PHE A 340 10.69 -4.49 6.85
N TYR A 341 12.00 -4.68 6.66
CA TYR A 341 13.02 -5.14 7.60
C TYR A 341 13.20 -4.33 8.92
N TYR A 342 13.10 -3.01 8.89
CA TYR A 342 13.34 -2.13 10.05
C TYR A 342 12.09 -1.99 10.94
N PHE A 343 10.89 -2.22 10.38
CA PHE A 343 9.68 -2.45 11.18
C PHE A 343 9.63 -3.88 11.73
N TYR A 344 10.11 -4.87 10.95
CA TYR A 344 10.28 -6.26 11.39
C TYR A 344 11.10 -6.32 12.68
N LEU A 345 12.24 -5.62 12.78
CA LEU A 345 13.07 -5.63 14.00
C LEU A 345 12.43 -4.97 15.24
N ASN A 346 11.45 -4.08 15.06
CA ASN A 346 10.86 -3.30 16.16
C ASN A 346 9.50 -3.83 16.64
N ASN A 347 8.89 -4.81 15.97
CA ASN A 347 7.58 -5.38 16.32
C ASN A 347 7.62 -6.93 16.43
N ILE A 348 8.78 -7.51 16.69
CA ILE A 348 8.90 -8.95 16.98
C ILE A 348 8.17 -9.28 18.27
N ASP A 349 7.18 -10.19 18.19
CA ASP A 349 6.69 -10.93 19.33
C ASP A 349 7.70 -12.06 19.63
N PHE A 350 8.45 -11.91 20.72
CA PHE A 350 9.54 -12.83 21.10
C PHE A 350 9.06 -14.23 21.50
N ASN A 351 7.74 -14.51 21.45
CA ASN A 351 7.17 -15.80 21.76
C ASN A 351 7.10 -16.78 20.56
N ASP A 352 7.50 -16.35 19.35
CA ASP A 352 7.51 -17.25 18.19
C ASP A 352 8.80 -18.10 18.15
N THR A 353 8.69 -19.38 18.51
CA THR A 353 9.81 -20.33 18.61
C THR A 353 10.59 -20.49 17.29
N TYR A 354 9.93 -20.27 16.14
CA TYR A 354 10.58 -20.32 14.83
C TYR A 354 11.50 -19.12 14.59
N PHE A 355 11.18 -17.96 15.17
CA PHE A 355 12.01 -16.76 15.09
C PHE A 355 13.32 -16.93 15.86
N LEU A 356 13.29 -17.51 17.06
CA LEU A 356 14.50 -17.78 17.86
C LEU A 356 15.47 -18.70 17.10
N ILE A 357 14.97 -19.79 16.52
CA ILE A 357 15.80 -20.74 15.75
C ILE A 357 16.41 -20.07 14.51
N PHE A 358 15.63 -19.30 13.77
CA PHE A 358 16.10 -18.60 12.57
C PHE A 358 17.08 -17.46 12.89
N PHE A 359 16.82 -16.68 13.94
CA PHE A 359 17.67 -15.55 14.33
C PHE A 359 19.01 -16.03 14.91
N TYR A 360 19.00 -17.10 15.71
CA TYR A 360 20.24 -17.76 16.12
C TYR A 360 20.98 -18.39 14.95
N GLY A 361 20.27 -19.02 13.99
CA GLY A 361 20.87 -19.54 12.76
C GLY A 361 21.54 -18.46 11.90
N LEU A 362 20.87 -17.31 11.71
CA LEU A 362 21.38 -16.17 10.96
C LEU A 362 22.55 -15.49 11.69
N MET A 363 22.46 -15.32 13.02
CA MET A 363 23.56 -14.78 13.82
C MET A 363 24.79 -15.68 13.80
N ILE A 364 24.60 -17.00 13.90
CA ILE A 364 25.68 -17.99 13.76
C ILE A 364 26.28 -17.92 12.36
N SER A 365 25.47 -17.83 11.31
CA SER A 365 25.97 -17.71 9.92
C SER A 365 26.74 -16.41 9.67
N ILE A 366 26.29 -15.27 10.20
CA ILE A 366 26.98 -13.99 10.06
C ILE A 366 28.28 -14.00 10.88
N LEU A 367 28.25 -14.47 12.12
CA LEU A 367 29.45 -14.60 12.95
C LEU A 367 30.46 -15.57 12.32
N PHE A 368 30.00 -16.67 11.73
CA PHE A 368 30.84 -17.65 11.05
C PHE A 368 31.45 -17.09 9.77
N ASN A 369 30.68 -16.37 8.95
CA ASN A 369 31.19 -15.70 7.75
C ASN A 369 32.20 -14.60 8.08
N VAL A 370 31.96 -13.82 9.14
CA VAL A 370 32.94 -12.83 9.64
C VAL A 370 34.21 -13.53 10.13
N PHE A 371 34.09 -14.66 10.83
CA PHE A 371 35.24 -15.44 11.30
C PHE A 371 36.03 -16.08 10.16
N VAL A 372 35.36 -16.59 9.12
CA VAL A 372 36.00 -17.14 7.91
C VAL A 372 36.68 -16.05 7.10
N CYS A 373 36.05 -14.88 6.91
CA CYS A 373 36.68 -13.74 6.25
C CYS A 373 37.88 -13.22 7.04
N PHE A 374 37.80 -13.20 8.38
CA PHE A 374 38.91 -12.83 9.25
C PHE A 374 40.06 -13.84 9.17
N ALA A 375 39.76 -15.14 9.23
CA ALA A 375 40.74 -16.22 9.09
C ALA A 375 41.42 -16.21 7.71
N LEU A 376 40.68 -15.96 6.62
CA LEU A 376 41.23 -15.81 5.27
C LEU A 376 42.12 -14.56 5.13
N SER A 377 41.76 -13.48 5.80
CA SER A 377 42.54 -12.23 5.82
C SER A 377 43.84 -12.40 6.61
N VAL A 378 43.78 -13.06 7.78
CA VAL A 378 44.95 -13.43 8.58
C VAL A 378 45.83 -14.43 7.82
N LYS A 379 45.26 -15.42 7.12
CA LYS A 379 46.00 -16.37 6.27
C LYS A 379 46.69 -15.66 5.10
N LYS A 380 46.04 -14.70 4.44
CA LYS A 380 46.67 -13.85 3.40
C LYS A 380 47.81 -13.00 3.93
N ILE A 381 47.69 -12.46 5.15
CA ILE A 381 48.74 -11.67 5.81
C ILE A 381 49.92 -12.57 6.18
N ILE A 382 49.67 -13.74 6.78
CA ILE A 382 50.69 -14.73 7.13
C ILE A 382 51.40 -15.25 5.86
N ILE A 383 50.67 -15.55 4.78
CA ILE A 383 51.27 -15.96 3.49
C ILE A 383 52.12 -14.83 2.90
N LYS A 384 51.65 -13.56 2.91
CA LYS A 384 52.48 -12.42 2.48
C LYS A 384 53.73 -12.24 3.32
N MET A 385 53.65 -12.48 4.63
CA MET A 385 54.80 -12.44 5.55
C MET A 385 55.78 -13.58 5.29
N PHE A 386 55.31 -14.79 4.96
CA PHE A 386 56.14 -15.94 4.62
C PHE A 386 56.76 -15.85 3.21
N VAL A 387 56.05 -15.28 2.22
CA VAL A 387 56.56 -15.05 0.86
C VAL A 387 57.65 -13.97 0.86
N LYS A 388 57.57 -12.95 1.73
CA LYS A 388 58.66 -11.98 1.92
C LYS A 388 59.92 -12.57 2.57
N LYS A 389 59.84 -13.76 3.19
CA LYS A 389 60.96 -14.40 3.92
C LYS A 389 61.55 -15.65 3.26
N LYS A 390 61.01 -16.12 2.12
CA LYS A 390 61.50 -17.32 1.42
C LYS A 390 62.17 -16.99 0.09
N SER A 391 63.41 -16.51 0.16
CA SER A 391 64.37 -16.59 -0.94
C SER A 391 65.23 -17.85 -0.90
N LYS A 392 65.01 -18.81 0.02
CA LYS A 392 65.68 -20.12 0.02
C LYS A 392 64.76 -21.22 0.59
N ILE A 393 64.81 -22.41 -0.02
CA ILE A 393 64.29 -23.75 0.38
C ILE A 393 63.22 -24.33 -0.58
N PRO A 394 63.51 -25.43 -1.32
CA PRO A 394 62.55 -26.17 -2.14
C PRO A 394 62.08 -27.48 -1.46
N LYS A 395 60.81 -27.55 -1.02
CA LYS A 395 60.04 -28.82 -0.83
C LYS A 395 58.55 -28.65 -0.46
N ILE A 396 57.88 -27.57 -0.86
CA ILE A 396 56.47 -27.29 -0.48
C ILE A 396 55.63 -27.02 -1.73
N LYS A 397 55.44 -28.02 -2.58
CA LYS A 397 54.47 -27.95 -3.69
C LYS A 397 53.43 -29.05 -3.63
N ASP A 398 53.75 -30.21 -3.05
CA ASP A 398 52.85 -31.35 -3.04
C ASP A 398 51.82 -31.27 -1.89
N ASP A 399 52.19 -30.75 -0.72
CA ASP A 399 51.28 -30.58 0.43
C ASP A 399 50.21 -29.48 0.20
N ILE A 400 50.52 -28.47 -0.60
CA ILE A 400 49.57 -27.38 -0.91
C ILE A 400 48.47 -27.86 -1.87
N LYS A 401 48.76 -28.87 -2.69
CA LYS A 401 47.81 -29.39 -3.67
C LYS A 401 46.78 -30.30 -3.01
N SER A 402 47.19 -31.15 -2.05
CA SER A 402 46.28 -32.02 -1.31
C SER A 402 45.34 -31.26 -0.37
N GLU A 403 45.80 -30.18 0.28
CA GLU A 403 44.94 -29.34 1.13
C GLU A 403 43.89 -28.55 0.33
N ASN A 404 44.22 -28.14 -0.90
CA ASN A 404 43.26 -27.42 -1.77
C ASN A 404 42.12 -28.34 -2.22
N ASP A 405 42.41 -29.59 -2.57
CA ASP A 405 41.40 -30.56 -3.01
C ASP A 405 40.44 -30.95 -1.87
N GLN A 406 40.95 -31.09 -0.63
CA GLN A 406 40.13 -31.32 0.55
C GLN A 406 39.21 -30.12 0.88
N SER A 407 39.70 -28.89 0.68
CA SER A 407 38.91 -27.68 0.90
C SER A 407 37.81 -27.48 -0.14
N GLN A 408 38.02 -27.88 -1.39
CA GLN A 408 36.98 -27.84 -2.43
C GLN A 408 35.89 -28.88 -2.18
N GLN A 409 36.24 -30.08 -1.70
CA GLN A 409 35.25 -31.08 -1.31
C GLN A 409 34.36 -30.62 -0.15
N ILE A 410 34.93 -29.97 0.87
CA ILE A 410 34.17 -29.40 1.99
C ILE A 410 33.25 -28.27 1.50
N TYR A 411 33.73 -27.42 0.60
CA TYR A 411 32.94 -26.33 0.02
C TYR A 411 31.76 -26.86 -0.81
N GLN A 412 31.96 -27.93 -1.58
CA GLN A 412 30.90 -28.54 -2.39
C GLN A 412 29.85 -29.25 -1.51
N GLN A 413 30.28 -29.94 -0.46
CA GLN A 413 29.37 -30.52 0.54
C GLN A 413 28.55 -29.46 1.27
N MET A 414 29.11 -28.27 1.51
CA MET A 414 28.39 -27.14 2.12
C MET A 414 27.35 -26.53 1.18
N ILE A 415 27.65 -26.43 -0.12
CA ILE A 415 26.67 -26.00 -1.13
C ILE A 415 25.49 -26.98 -1.18
N ASP A 416 25.78 -28.29 -1.21
CA ASP A 416 24.75 -29.32 -1.28
C ASP A 416 23.86 -29.39 -0.03
N ILE A 417 24.39 -29.01 1.14
CA ILE A 417 23.63 -28.89 2.40
C ILE A 417 22.77 -27.61 2.40
N SER A 418 23.22 -26.52 1.77
CA SER A 418 22.49 -25.24 1.74
C SER A 418 21.35 -25.17 0.72
N ILE A 419 21.31 -26.11 -0.24
CA ILE A 419 20.28 -26.21 -1.29
C ILE A 419 19.10 -27.11 -0.85
N LYS A 420 19.29 -27.98 0.17
CA LYS A 420 18.22 -28.76 0.82
C LYS A 420 17.64 -28.02 2.01
#